data_AF-A0A1V4S6U9-F1
#
_entry.id   AF-A0A1V4S6U9-F1
#
_cell.length_a   1.000
_cell.length_b   1.000
_cell.length_c   1.000
_cell.angle_alpha   90.00
_cell.angle_beta   90.00
_cell.angle_gamma   90.00
#
_symmetry.space_group_name_H-M   'P 1'
#
loop_
_entity.id
_entity.type
_entity.pdbx_description
1 polymer ?
#
loop_
_entity_poly.entity_id
_entity_poly.type
_entity_poly.pdbx_seq_one_letter_code
_entity_poly.pdbx_strand_id
1 'polypeptide(L)' 'MKLFICLLGLVLIVEGLPYFAFPSKMKEWILNVQKIPDLHLRTLGFLSMIIGLLIVYLFRK' A
#
# COMPACT_ATOMS: atom_id res chain seq x y z
N MET A 1 19.58 10.44 -5.01
CA MET A 1 18.87 10.35 -6.32
C MET A 1 18.69 8.90 -6.78
N LYS A 2 19.76 8.10 -6.95
CA LYS A 2 19.65 6.70 -7.45
C LYS A 2 18.78 5.78 -6.58
N LEU A 3 18.92 5.86 -5.26
CA LEU A 3 18.15 5.00 -4.33
C LEU A 3 16.64 5.27 -4.37
N PHE A 4 16.22 6.53 -4.48
CA PHE A 4 14.79 6.88 -4.54
C PHE A 4 14.11 6.28 -5.78
N ILE A 5 14.80 6.32 -6.93
CA ILE A 5 14.31 5.78 -8.19
C ILE A 5 14.28 4.24 -8.17
N CYS A 6 15.29 3.60 -7.57
CA CYS A 6 15.26 2.15 -7.33
C CYS A 6 14.12 1.74 -6.39
N LEU A 7 13.89 2.49 -5.31
CA LEU A 7 12.83 2.19 -4.35
C LEU A 7 11.45 2.35 -5.00
N LEU A 8 11.24 3.39 -5.80
CA LEU A 8 10.04 3.56 -6.61
C LEU A 8 9.84 2.39 -7.58
N GLY A 9 10.90 1.96 -8.28
CA GLY A 9 10.83 0.81 -9.19
C GLY A 9 10.47 -0.48 -8.46
N LEU A 10 11.03 -0.71 -7.27
CA LEU A 10 10.76 -1.89 -6.46
C LEU A 10 9.32 -1.88 -5.94
N VAL A 11 8.81 -0.74 -5.48
CA VAL A 11 7.40 -0.59 -5.07
C VAL A 11 6.46 -0.88 -6.24
N LEU A 12 6.76 -0.41 -7.45
CA LEU A 12 5.94 -0.72 -8.64
C LEU A 12 5.94 -2.21 -8.99
N ILE A 13 7.07 -2.91 -8.86
CA ILE A 13 7.14 -4.35 -9.08
C ILE A 13 6.31 -5.10 -8.03
N VAL A 14 6.47 -4.74 -6.75
CA VAL A 14 5.74 -5.38 -5.64
C VAL A 14 4.24 -5.14 -5.76
N GLU A 15 3.81 -3.91 -6.05
CA GLU A 15 2.40 -3.57 -6.28
C GLU A 15 1.86 -4.25 -7.54
N GLY A 16 2.65 -4.38 -8.61
CA GLY A 16 2.25 -5.00 -9.87
C GLY A 16 2.12 -6.53 -9.81
N LEU A 17 2.86 -7.18 -8.92
CA LEU A 17 2.92 -8.64 -8.83
C LEU A 17 1.56 -9.29 -8.51
N PRO A 18 0.76 -8.83 -7.52
CA PRO A 18 -0.59 -9.34 -7.28
C PRO A 18 -1.52 -9.19 -8.49
N TYR A 19 -1.45 -8.06 -9.20
CA TYR A 19 -2.28 -7.83 -10.39
C TYR A 19 -1.90 -8.77 -11.54
N PHE A 20 -0.61 -9.07 -11.72
CA PHE A 20 -0.13 -9.95 -12.78
C PHE A 20 -0.33 -11.44 -12.44
N ALA A 21 0.05 -11.86 -11.23
CA ALA A 21 0.04 -13.26 -10.84
C ALA A 21 -1.37 -13.76 -10.47
N PHE A 22 -2.20 -12.93 -9.83
CA PHE A 22 -3.51 -13.35 -9.30
C PHE A 22 -4.60 -12.27 -9.52
N PRO A 23 -4.94 -11.94 -10.78
CA PRO A 23 -5.90 -10.88 -11.10
C PRO A 23 -7.30 -11.14 -10.52
N SER A 24 -7.74 -12.40 -10.46
CA SER A 24 -9.05 -12.77 -9.92
C SER A 24 -9.15 -12.53 -8.41
N LYS A 25 -8.08 -12.83 -7.66
CA LYS A 25 -8.03 -12.59 -6.21
C LYS A 25 -7.99 -11.11 -5.87
N MET A 26 -7.29 -10.32 -6.68
CA MET A 26 -7.26 -8.86 -6.51
C MET A 26 -8.64 -8.23 -6.72
N LYS A 27 -9.39 -8.69 -7.73
CA LYS A 27 -10.77 -8.24 -7.97
C LYS A 27 -11.70 -8.60 -6.81
N GLU A 28 -11.62 -9.82 -6.27
CA GLU A 28 -12.39 -10.23 -5.08
C GLU A 28 -12.05 -9.35 -3.86
N TRP A 29 -10.77 -9.05 -3.65
CA TRP A 29 -10.31 -8.17 -2.58
C TRP A 29 -10.91 -6.76 -2.68
N ILE A 30 -10.85 -6.15 -3.86
CA ILE A 30 -11.41 -4.81 -4.10
C ILE A 30 -12.91 -4.79 -3.84
N LEU A 31 -13.66 -5.82 -4.25
CA LEU A 31 -15.09 -5.93 -3.99
C LEU A 31 -15.40 -6.07 -2.50
N ASN A 32 -14.54 -6.74 -1.73
CA ASN A 32 -14.68 -6.81 -0.28
C ASN A 32 -14.36 -5.47 0.39
N VAL A 33 -13.37 -4.73 -0.10
CA VAL A 33 -13.04 -3.38 0.39
C VAL A 33 -14.20 -2.41 0.18
N GLN A 34 -14.91 -2.49 -0.95
CA GLN A 34 -16.11 -1.66 -1.20
C GLN A 34 -17.26 -1.92 -0.22
N LYS A 35 -17.30 -3.09 0.45
CA LYS A 35 -18.31 -3.40 1.47
C LYS A 35 -17.95 -2.86 2.84
N ILE A 36 -16.71 -2.41 3.04
CA ILE A 36 -16.25 -1.83 4.31
C ILE A 36 -16.78 -0.38 4.38
N PRO A 37 -17.44 0.03 5.48
CA PRO A 37 -17.93 1.39 5.61
C PRO A 37 -16.78 2.41 5.60
N ASP A 38 -17.01 3.57 4.97
CA ASP A 38 -16.02 4.63 4.76
C ASP A 38 -15.28 5.06 6.03
N LEU A 39 -15.96 5.04 7.18
CA LEU A 39 -15.37 5.39 8.47
C LEU A 39 -14.20 4.45 8.84
N HIS A 40 -14.35 3.14 8.61
CA HIS A 40 -13.29 2.18 8.90
C HIS A 40 -12.14 2.30 7.91
N LEU A 41 -12.44 2.52 6.62
CA LEU A 41 -11.41 2.75 5.60
C LEU A 41 -10.59 4.02 5.89
N ARG A 42 -11.25 5.08 6.34
CA ARG A 42 -10.62 6.35 6.68
C ARG A 42 -9.75 6.25 7.94
N THR A 43 -10.22 5.53 8.96
CA THR A 43 -9.41 5.26 10.17
C THR A 43 -8.20 4.38 9.86
N LEU A 44 -8.38 3.33 9.04
CA LEU A 44 -7.28 2.46 8.59
C LEU A 44 -6.26 3.26 7.78
N GLY A 45 -6.71 4.09 6.84
CA GLY A 45 -5.86 4.98 6.06
C GLY A 45 -5.08 5.96 6.94
N PHE A 46 -5.75 6.59 7.90
CA PHE A 46 -5.11 7.50 8.85
C PHE A 46 -4.05 6.82 9.72
N LEU A 47 -4.36 5.65 10.27
CA LEU A 47 -3.39 4.83 11.02
C LEU A 47 -2.19 4.45 10.15
N SER A 48 -2.44 4.03 8.90
CA SER A 48 -1.36 3.67 7.97
C SER A 48 -0.44 4.86 7.66
N MET A 49 -0.99 6.07 7.50
CA MET A 49 -0.18 7.29 7.31
C MET A 49 0.68 7.59 8.54
N ILE A 50 0.13 7.50 9.75
CA ILE A 50 0.90 7.71 10.99
C ILE A 50 2.02 6.69 11.12
N ILE A 51 1.73 5.40 10.89
CA ILE A 51 2.72 4.33 10.97
C ILE A 51 3.81 4.55 9.92
N GLY A 52 3.45 4.88 8.68
CA GLY A 52 4.42 5.20 7.63
C GLY A 52 5.30 6.39 8.00
N LEU A 53 4.72 7.45 8.59
CA LEU A 53 5.48 8.61 9.05
C LEU A 53 6.44 8.25 10.19
N LEU A 54 6.02 7.41 11.13
CA LEU A 54 6.86 6.92 12.22
C LEU A 54 8.02 6.07 11.69
N ILE A 55 7.76 5.16 10.75
CA ILE A 55 8.81 4.34 10.12
C ILE A 55 9.83 5.22 9.41
N VAL A 56 9.36 6.19 8.60
CA VAL A 56 10.25 7.13 7.93
C VAL A 56 11.06 7.92 8.95
N TYR A 57 10.45 8.38 10.04
CA TYR A 57 11.16 9.12 11.09
C TYR A 57 12.23 8.26 11.79
N LEU A 58 11.94 7.00 12.09
CA LEU A 58 12.87 6.08 12.75
C LEU A 58 14.03 5.64 11.83
N PHE A 59 13.76 5.44 10.54
CA PHE A 59 14.77 5.04 9.54
C PHE A 59 15.48 6.23 8.88
N ARG A 60 15.07 7.46 9.14
CA ARG A 60 15.75 8.70 8.69
C ARG A 60 16.95 9.03 9.58
N LYS A 61 17.74 8.02 9.91
CA LYS A 61 19.07 8.14 10.53
C LYS A 61 20.02 7.21 9.80
#